data_AF-A0A6J4V4V9-F1
#
_entry.id   AF-A0A6J4V4V9-F1
#
_cell.length_a   1.000
_cell.length_b   1.000
_cell.length_c   1.000
_cell.angle_alpha   90.00
_cell.angle_beta   90.00
_cell.angle_gamma   90.00
#
_symmetry.space_group_name_H-M   'P 1'
#
loop_
_entity.id
_entity.type
_entity.pdbx_description
1 polymer ?
#
loop_
_entity_poly.entity_id
_entity_poly.type
_entity_poly.pdbx_seq_one_letter_code
_entity_poly.pdbx_strand_id
1 'polypeptide(L)' 'MLGAFEPGVRYPEKQVNDTLARFNADTARLRRSLVEHGLMARAGGGGDYWRLGVQIQSCTGEAFMIWALTKPV' A
#
# COMPACT_ATOMS: atom_id res chain seq x y z
N MET A 1 -7.17 13.21 0.55
CA MET A 1 -7.08 11.92 -0.16
C MET A 1 -6.67 10.77 0.75
N LEU A 2 -5.41 10.67 1.24
CA LEU A 2 -4.99 9.59 2.15
C LEU A 2 -5.25 9.86 3.63
N GLY A 3 -5.33 11.14 4.04
CA GLY A 3 -5.63 11.54 5.42
C GLY A 3 -7.04 11.19 5.91
N ALA A 4 -7.94 10.78 5.00
CA ALA A 4 -9.31 10.39 5.36
C ALA A 4 -9.42 8.94 5.86
N PHE A 5 -8.37 8.13 5.68
CA PHE A 5 -8.34 6.74 6.11
C PHE A 5 -7.39 6.59 7.29
N GLU A 6 -7.86 5.97 8.36
CA GLU A 6 -7.01 5.61 9.49
C GLU A 6 -6.11 4.42 9.14
N PRO A 7 -4.82 4.45 9.52
CA PRO A 7 -3.91 3.34 9.28
C PRO A 7 -4.31 2.13 10.14
N GLY A 8 -4.38 0.96 9.51
CA GLY A 8 -4.78 -0.29 10.18
C GLY A 8 -6.29 -0.51 10.32
N VAL A 9 -7.13 0.46 9.93
CA VAL A 9 -8.59 0.28 9.87
C VAL A 9 -8.99 -0.32 8.53
N ARG A 10 -9.84 -1.36 8.58
CA ARG A 10 -10.40 -2.01 7.39
C ARG A 10 -11.65 -1.29 6.93
N TYR A 11 -11.64 -0.88 5.67
CA TYR A 11 -12.76 -0.25 4.99
C TYR A 11 -13.21 -1.13 3.83
N PRO A 12 -14.51 -1.43 3.70
CA PRO A 12 -15.02 -2.17 2.55
C PRO A 12 -14.89 -1.34 1.28
N GLU A 13 -14.80 -2.03 0.13
CA GLU A 13 -14.56 -1.43 -1.19
C GLU A 13 -15.57 -0.32 -1.50
N LYS A 14 -16.84 -0.53 -1.14
CA LYS A 14 -17.90 0.46 -1.35
C LYS A 14 -17.62 1.77 -0.62
N GLN A 15 -17.12 1.68 0.63
CA GLN A 15 -16.80 2.86 1.44
C GLN A 15 -15.54 3.56 0.96
N VAL A 16 -14.53 2.78 0.54
CA VAL A 16 -13.34 3.32 -0.10
C VAL A 16 -13.70 4.02 -1.40
N ASN A 17 -14.52 3.41 -2.25
CA ASN A 17 -14.98 4.02 -3.51
C ASN A 17 -15.76 5.32 -3.25
N ASP A 18 -16.68 5.38 -2.28
CA ASP A 18 -17.40 6.62 -1.94
C ASP A 18 -16.45 7.73 -1.50
N THR A 19 -15.50 7.40 -0.62
CA THR A 19 -14.51 8.35 -0.11
C THR A 19 -13.61 8.85 -1.23
N LEU A 20 -13.14 7.94 -2.11
CA LEU A 20 -12.29 8.28 -3.24
C LEU A 20 -13.05 9.07 -4.31
N ALA A 21 -14.32 8.78 -4.54
CA ALA A 21 -15.17 9.48 -5.51
C ALA A 21 -15.30 10.98 -5.22
N ARG A 22 -15.19 11.39 -3.95
CA ARG A 22 -15.18 12.80 -3.54
C ARG A 22 -13.91 13.54 -3.96
N PHE A 23 -12.81 12.82 -4.19
CA PHE A 23 -11.53 13.40 -4.60
C PHE A 23 -11.24 13.17 -6.08
N ASN A 24 -11.67 12.04 -6.65
CA ASN A 24 -11.41 11.67 -8.02
C ASN A 24 -12.51 10.73 -8.55
N ALA A 25 -13.08 11.05 -9.71
CA ALA A 25 -14.13 10.24 -10.34
C ALA A 25 -13.62 8.84 -10.74
N ASP A 26 -12.32 8.69 -11.04
CA ASP A 26 -11.72 7.43 -11.47
C ASP A 26 -11.16 6.61 -10.29
N THR A 27 -12.08 6.12 -9.46
CA THR A 27 -11.76 5.35 -8.25
C THR A 27 -11.09 4.00 -8.57
N ALA A 28 -11.37 3.41 -9.73
CA ALA A 28 -10.81 2.14 -10.17
C ALA A 28 -9.30 2.24 -10.43
N ARG A 29 -8.87 3.23 -11.23
CA ARG A 29 -7.46 3.48 -11.49
C ARG A 29 -6.72 3.87 -10.21
N LEU A 30 -7.37 4.66 -9.38
CA LEU A 30 -6.79 5.15 -8.14
C LEU A 30 -6.54 4.03 -7.12
N ARG A 31 -7.52 3.13 -6.89
CA ARG A 31 -7.33 1.96 -6.02
C ARG A 31 -6.16 1.11 -6.48
N ARG A 32 -6.03 0.90 -7.79
CA ARG A 32 -4.92 0.13 -8.38
C ARG A 32 -3.59 0.78 -8.06
N SER A 33 -3.45 2.07 -8.34
CA SER A 33 -2.25 2.85 -8.04
C SER A 33 -1.91 2.87 -6.54
N LEU A 34 -2.91 3.03 -5.66
CA LEU A 34 -2.71 3.00 -4.20
C LEU A 34 -2.18 1.66 -3.68
N VAL A 35 -2.64 0.55 -4.26
CA VAL A 35 -2.15 -0.79 -3.93
C VAL A 35 -0.76 -1.03 -4.55
N GLU A 36 -0.55 -0.61 -5.80
CA GLU A 36 0.73 -0.72 -6.51
C GLU A 36 1.85 0.08 -5.81
N HIS A 37 1.54 1.27 -5.29
CA HIS A 37 2.49 2.08 -4.52
C HIS A 37 2.62 1.67 -3.04
N GLY A 38 1.94 0.61 -2.59
CA GLY A 38 2.02 0.13 -1.20
C GLY A 38 1.43 1.09 -0.17
N LEU A 39 0.52 1.98 -0.58
CA LEU A 39 -0.18 2.92 0.30
C LEU A 39 -1.43 2.29 0.91
N MET A 40 -2.03 1.33 0.22
CA MET A 40 -3.15 0.53 0.71
C MET A 40 -2.90 -0.96 0.46
N ALA A 41 -3.41 -1.80 1.35
CA ALA A 41 -3.48 -3.24 1.14
C ALA A 41 -4.93 -3.68 0.96
N ARG A 42 -5.12 -4.81 0.27
CA ARG A 42 -6.42 -5.43 -0.02
C ARG A 42 -6.47 -6.83 0.58
N ALA A 43 -7.60 -7.21 1.18
CA ALA A 43 -7.83 -8.60 1.61
C ALA A 43 -8.11 -9.51 0.41
N GLY A 44 -7.40 -10.65 0.34
CA GLY A 44 -7.55 -11.66 -0.72
C GLY A 44 -8.95 -12.30 -0.82
N GLY A 45 -9.81 -12.08 0.18
CA GLY A 45 -11.19 -12.59 0.24
C GLY A 45 -12.26 -11.65 -0.33
N GLY A 46 -11.90 -10.49 -0.88
CA GLY A 46 -12.81 -9.75 -1.75
C GLY A 46 -13.52 -8.55 -1.14
N GLY A 47 -12.77 -7.57 -0.63
CA GLY A 47 -13.32 -6.21 -0.58
C GLY A 47 -12.78 -5.29 0.49
N ASP A 48 -12.01 -5.77 1.47
CA ASP A 48 -11.46 -4.89 2.49
C ASP A 48 -10.16 -4.24 2.02
N TYR A 49 -10.07 -2.94 2.25
CA TYR A 49 -8.91 -2.11 2.02
C TYR A 49 -8.50 -1.43 3.32
N TRP A 50 -7.21 -1.30 3.57
CA TRP A 50 -6.70 -0.52 4.70
C TRP A 50 -5.48 0.27 4.31
N ARG A 51 -5.31 1.44 4.91
CA ARG A 51 -4.13 2.27 4.69
C ARG A 51 -2.93 1.63 5.39
N LEU A 52 -1.88 1.36 4.63
CA LEU A 52 -0.59 0.99 5.18
C LEU A 52 0.07 2.29 5.68
N GLY A 53 0.41 2.34 6.97
CA GLY A 53 1.19 3.46 7.49
C GLY A 53 2.52 3.47 6.75
N VAL A 54 2.80 4.55 6.01
CA VAL A 54 3.92 4.66 5.06
C VAL A 54 5.18 3.95 5.58
N GLN A 55 5.46 2.76 5.04
CA GLN A 55 6.76 2.13 5.21
C GLN A 55 7.54 2.62 4.01
N ILE A 56 8.32 3.68 4.21
CA ILE A 56 9.37 4.03 3.26
C ILE A 56 10.26 2.79 3.11
N GLN A 57 10.02 1.99 2.07
CA GLN A 57 10.98 0.99 1.66
C GLN A 57 12.16 1.75 1.07
N SER A 58 13.11 2.12 1.94
CA SER A 58 14.50 2.32 1.55
C SER A 58 15.03 0.98 1.07
N CYS A 59 14.69 0.61 -0.16
CA CYS A 59 15.49 -0.31 -0.95
C CYS A 59 16.77 0.42 -1.36
N THR A 60 17.62 0.76 -0.39
CA THR A 60 19.03 1.02 -0.65
C THR A 60 19.65 -0.34 -0.93
N GLY A 61 19.98 -0.59 -2.19
CA GLY A 61 20.53 -1.85 -2.69
C GLY A 61 21.96 -2.15 -2.24
N GLU A 62 22.24 -2.14 -0.93
CA GLU A 62 23.59 -2.43 -0.39
C GLU A 62 23.67 -3.64 0.55
N ALA A 63 22.55 -4.19 1.02
CA ALA A 63 22.59 -5.30 1.98
C ALA A 63 22.87 -6.68 1.35
N PHE A 64 22.63 -6.85 0.03
CA PHE A 64 22.80 -8.17 -0.62
C PHE A 64 24.27 -8.52 -0.88
N MET A 65 25.15 -7.52 -0.97
CA MET A 65 26.57 -7.72 -1.30
C MET A 65 27.46 -7.97 -0.07
N ILE A 66 27.13 -7.41 1.09
CA ILE A 66 27.94 -7.58 2.33
C ILE A 66 27.81 -9.01 2.89
N TRP A 67 26.67 -9.68 2.66
CA TRP A 67 26.47 -11.07 3.07
C TRP A 67 27.21 -12.10 2.18
N ALA A 68 27.54 -11.75 0.93
CA ALA A 68 28.21 -12.64 -0.02
C ALA A 68 29.75 -12.68 0.12
N LEU A 69 30.37 -11.67 0.73
CA LEU A 69 31.84 -11.52 0.82
C LEU A 69 32.46 -11.96 2.17
N THR A 70 31.65 -12.34 3.17
CA THR A 70 32.13 -12.73 4.51
C THR A 70 31.94 -14.23 4.77
N LYS A 71 32.03 -15.05 3.74
CA LYS A 71 32.09 -16.51 3.86
C LYS A 71 33.56 -16.92 3.72
N PRO A 72 34.30 -17.19 4.80
CA PRO A 72 35.50 -18.01 4.67
C PRO A 72 35.08 -19.45 4.30
N VAL A 73 35.92 -20.07 3.46
CA VAL A 73 35.86 -21.41 2.84
C VAL A 73 35.12 -22.50 3.63
#